data_AF-A0A7V4QQ07-F1
#
_entry.id   AF-A0A7V4QQ07-F1
#
_cell.length_a   1.000
_cell.length_b   1.000
_cell.length_c   1.000
_cell.angle_alpha   90.00
_cell.angle_beta   90.00
_cell.angle_gamma   90.00
#
_symmetry.space_group_name_H-M   'P 1'
#
loop_
_entity.id
_entity.type
_entity.pdbx_description
1 polymer ?
#
loop_
_entity_poly.entity_id
_entity_poly.type
_entity_poly.pdbx_seq_one_letter_code
_entity_poly.pdbx_strand_id
1 'polypeptide(L)'
;MNLKKLDDYRYLVEKTGKMRVPGIIYANEHTIKKVIEDKAVQQVENVATLPGIEKVSLAMPDVHWGYGFPIGGVAAFRISDGVISPGGIGYDINCLSGDSEILTEFGYRIKIKDFDKIWQKEKIVSFDFEKDEKVSTDIIRFIKFKPKTGVYKITLQSGQTIIATDDHPFYTKDGMKELRYLKVGDEVGVYPFEGVEYEEP
;
A
#
# COMPACT_ATOMS: atom_id res chain seq x y z
N MET A 1 12.55 -18.82 14.78
CA MET A 1 12.00 -18.24 13.54
C MET A 1 12.04 -19.34 12.49
N ASN A 2 10.88 -19.87 12.08
CA ASN A 2 10.80 -20.97 11.13
C ASN A 2 10.46 -20.43 9.74
N LEU A 3 11.44 -19.80 9.10
CA LEU A 3 11.32 -19.23 7.77
C LEU A 3 12.08 -20.09 6.77
N LYS A 4 11.36 -20.64 5.78
CA LYS A 4 11.91 -21.53 4.75
C LYS A 4 11.76 -20.89 3.37
N LYS A 5 12.86 -20.70 2.63
CA LYS A 5 12.81 -20.26 1.23
C LYS A 5 12.10 -21.34 0.40
N LEU A 6 11.05 -20.97 -0.32
CA LEU A 6 10.33 -21.86 -1.25
C LEU A 6 10.90 -21.71 -2.67
N ASP A 7 11.11 -20.47 -3.09
CA ASP A 7 11.73 -20.10 -4.38
C ASP A 7 12.34 -18.68 -4.28
N ASP A 8 12.69 -18.08 -5.42
CA ASP A 8 13.36 -16.78 -5.50
C ASP A 8 12.57 -15.62 -4.90
N TYR A 9 11.25 -15.75 -4.78
CA TYR A 9 10.38 -14.65 -4.36
C TYR A 9 9.42 -15.02 -3.23
N ARG A 10 9.46 -16.25 -2.71
CA ARG A 10 8.55 -16.71 -1.66
C ARG A 10 9.29 -17.38 -0.51
N TYR A 11 8.92 -16.96 0.69
CA TYR A 11 9.38 -17.55 1.94
C TYR A 11 8.17 -18.05 2.75
N LEU A 12 8.19 -19.33 3.11
CA LEU A 12 7.22 -19.96 3.98
C LEU A 12 7.55 -19.67 5.44
N VAL A 13 6.61 -19.07 6.15
CA VAL A 13 6.60 -19.06 7.62
C VAL A 13 5.89 -20.33 8.05
N GLU A 14 6.65 -21.32 8.52
CA GLU A 14 6.07 -22.61 8.89
C GLU A 14 5.12 -22.44 10.08
N LYS A 15 3.99 -23.14 10.01
CA LYS A 15 2.98 -23.12 11.07
C LYS A 15 3.59 -23.64 12.38
N THR A 16 3.66 -22.79 13.39
CA THR A 16 4.18 -23.14 14.72
C THR A 16 3.30 -22.58 15.84
N GLY A 17 3.41 -23.16 17.03
CA GLY A 17 2.73 -22.66 18.23
C GLY A 17 1.21 -22.54 18.05
N LYS A 18 0.68 -21.33 18.21
CA LYS A 18 -0.76 -21.02 18.12
C LYS A 18 -1.24 -20.69 16.71
N MET A 19 -0.36 -20.72 15.70
CA MET A 19 -0.74 -20.47 14.32
C MET A 19 -1.80 -21.51 13.90
N ARG A 20 -2.84 -21.06 13.20
CA ARG A 20 -3.91 -21.88 12.62
C ARG A 20 -3.61 -22.25 11.17
N VAL A 21 -2.95 -21.34 10.45
CA VAL A 21 -2.45 -21.49 9.07
C VAL A 21 -0.96 -21.16 9.01
N PRO A 22 -0.20 -21.58 7.99
CA PRO A 22 1.15 -21.05 7.75
C PRO A 22 1.11 -19.59 7.26
N GLY A 23 2.27 -18.95 7.14
CA GLY A 23 2.42 -17.66 6.47
C GLY A 23 3.22 -17.75 5.18
N ILE A 24 3.01 -16.83 4.24
CA ILE A 24 3.86 -16.67 3.06
C ILE A 24 4.27 -15.20 2.94
N ILE A 25 5.57 -14.97 2.85
CA ILE A 25 6.16 -13.66 2.60
C ILE A 25 6.68 -13.65 1.17
N TYR A 26 6.18 -12.73 0.36
CA TYR A 26 6.71 -12.46 -0.96
C TYR A 26 7.87 -11.47 -0.81
N ALA A 27 9.09 -11.89 -1.10
CA ALA A 27 10.28 -11.04 -0.98
C ALA A 27 11.43 -11.66 -1.78
N ASN A 28 12.36 -10.83 -2.26
CA ASN A 28 13.65 -11.32 -2.74
C ASN A 28 14.68 -11.41 -1.58
N GLU A 29 15.89 -11.87 -1.87
CA GLU A 29 16.95 -12.07 -0.86
C GLU A 29 17.41 -10.78 -0.16
N HIS A 30 17.23 -9.63 -0.79
CA HIS A 30 17.56 -8.34 -0.18
C HIS A 30 16.44 -7.88 0.75
N THR A 31 15.20 -7.93 0.28
CA THR A 31 14.02 -7.48 1.03
C THR A 31 13.79 -8.33 2.27
N ILE A 32 13.90 -9.66 2.17
CA ILE A 32 13.61 -10.55 3.31
C ILE A 32 14.48 -10.27 4.54
N LYS A 33 15.71 -9.78 4.34
CA LYS A 33 16.60 -9.39 5.45
C LYS A 33 16.00 -8.23 6.26
N LYS A 34 15.43 -7.23 5.58
CA LYS A 34 14.76 -6.09 6.21
C LYS A 34 13.50 -6.52 6.96
N VAL A 35 12.71 -7.42 6.36
CA VAL A 35 11.49 -7.99 6.98
C VAL A 35 11.80 -8.79 8.25
N ILE A 36 12.99 -9.39 8.32
CA ILE A 36 13.48 -10.08 9.52
C ILE A 36 13.93 -9.05 10.57
N GLU A 37 14.71 -8.04 10.15
CA GLU A 37 15.24 -6.99 11.02
C GLU A 37 14.14 -6.17 11.69
N ASP A 38 13.08 -5.81 10.94
CA ASP A 38 11.95 -5.01 11.44
C ASP A 38 10.88 -5.85 12.17
N LYS A 39 11.07 -7.17 12.26
CA LYS A 39 10.17 -8.14 12.91
C LYS A 39 8.80 -8.28 12.26
N ALA A 40 8.61 -7.85 11.02
CA ALA A 40 7.34 -8.05 10.31
C ALA A 40 6.99 -9.56 10.15
N VAL A 41 7.99 -10.46 10.10
CA VAL A 41 7.77 -11.91 10.17
C VAL A 41 6.93 -12.32 11.38
N GLN A 42 7.18 -11.70 12.55
CA GLN A 42 6.42 -11.99 13.78
C GLN A 42 4.95 -11.55 13.64
N GLN A 43 4.69 -10.46 12.94
CA GLN A 43 3.31 -10.00 12.72
C GLN A 43 2.57 -10.95 11.77
N VAL A 44 3.24 -11.50 10.76
CA VAL A 44 2.68 -12.57 9.91
C VAL A 44 2.32 -13.81 10.76
N GLU A 45 3.22 -14.23 11.66
CA GLU A 45 2.96 -15.33 12.61
C GLU A 45 1.76 -15.03 13.52
N ASN A 46 1.67 -13.82 14.08
CA ASN A 46 0.59 -13.40 14.96
C ASN A 46 -0.77 -13.40 14.24
N VAL A 47 -0.84 -12.82 13.03
CA VAL A 47 -2.04 -12.81 12.20
C VAL A 47 -2.50 -14.24 11.90
N ALA A 48 -1.56 -15.15 11.64
CA ALA A 48 -1.85 -16.56 11.40
C ALA A 48 -2.49 -17.29 12.60
N THR A 49 -2.53 -16.70 13.81
CA THR A 49 -3.19 -17.27 14.98
C THR A 49 -4.69 -16.94 15.08
N LEU A 50 -5.17 -15.97 14.30
CA LEU A 50 -6.50 -15.38 14.47
C LEU A 50 -7.63 -16.35 14.05
N PRO A 51 -8.73 -16.44 14.82
CA PRO A 51 -9.85 -17.35 14.52
C PRO A 51 -10.40 -17.14 13.11
N GLY A 52 -10.81 -18.23 12.46
CA GLY A 52 -11.41 -18.23 11.13
C GLY A 52 -10.49 -17.79 9.98
N ILE A 53 -9.18 -17.58 10.20
CA ILE A 53 -8.25 -17.27 9.12
C ILE A 53 -8.15 -18.43 8.11
N GLU A 54 -8.18 -18.08 6.83
CA GLU A 54 -8.20 -19.04 5.72
C GLU A 54 -6.83 -19.19 5.06
N LYS A 55 -6.44 -20.45 4.84
CA LYS A 55 -5.30 -20.92 4.03
C LYS A 55 -3.92 -20.45 4.48
N VAL A 56 -3.65 -19.15 4.46
CA VAL A 56 -2.33 -18.53 4.66
C VAL A 56 -2.46 -17.10 5.20
N SER A 57 -1.52 -16.68 6.05
CA SER A 57 -1.26 -15.27 6.38
C SER A 57 -0.23 -14.72 5.39
N LEU A 58 -0.59 -13.73 4.57
CA LEU A 58 0.26 -13.22 3.50
C LEU A 58 0.94 -11.91 3.86
N ALA A 59 2.14 -11.71 3.34
CA ALA A 59 2.86 -10.44 3.33
C ALA A 59 3.42 -10.17 1.93
N MET A 60 3.13 -8.98 1.41
CA MET A 60 3.50 -8.52 0.08
C MET A 60 4.97 -8.04 0.01
N PRO A 61 5.54 -7.80 -1.18
CA PRO A 61 6.95 -7.38 -1.35
C PRO A 61 7.37 -6.08 -0.66
N ASP A 62 6.41 -5.25 -0.28
CA ASP A 62 6.59 -3.99 0.45
C ASP A 62 6.32 -4.13 1.96
N VAL A 63 6.23 -5.37 2.46
CA VAL A 63 5.93 -5.66 3.86
C VAL A 63 6.91 -4.98 4.82
N HIS A 64 6.36 -4.35 5.85
CA HIS A 64 7.12 -3.81 6.97
C HIS A 64 6.28 -3.73 8.25
N TRP A 65 6.95 -3.45 9.38
CA TRP A 65 6.32 -3.38 10.69
C TRP A 65 5.11 -2.43 10.74
N GLY A 66 3.95 -2.97 11.11
CA GLY A 66 2.69 -2.24 11.27
C GLY A 66 2.11 -2.29 12.69
N TYR A 67 0.81 -2.02 12.83
CA TYR A 67 0.08 -2.06 14.10
C TYR A 67 -0.76 -3.33 14.23
N GLY A 68 -0.19 -4.36 14.85
CA GLY A 68 -0.81 -5.68 15.01
C GLY A 68 -0.64 -6.56 13.77
N PHE A 69 -1.10 -6.09 12.62
CA PHE A 69 -0.78 -6.66 11.30
C PHE A 69 0.43 -5.94 10.71
N PRO A 70 1.23 -6.59 9.84
CA PRO A 70 2.22 -5.88 9.06
C PRO A 70 1.55 -5.02 7.99
N ILE A 71 2.15 -3.88 7.66
CA ILE A 71 1.79 -3.15 6.44
C ILE A 71 2.16 -4.04 5.25
N GLY A 72 1.34 -4.04 4.19
CA GLY A 72 1.46 -5.02 3.10
C GLY A 72 0.97 -6.44 3.49
N GLY A 73 0.31 -6.58 4.64
CA GLY A 73 -0.30 -7.84 5.06
C GLY A 73 -1.65 -8.10 4.39
N VAL A 74 -1.93 -9.37 4.06
CA VAL A 74 -3.25 -9.82 3.57
C VAL A 74 -3.68 -11.05 4.34
N ALA A 75 -4.91 -11.03 4.87
CA ALA A 75 -5.52 -12.18 5.52
C ALA A 75 -7.01 -12.22 5.21
N ALA A 76 -7.49 -13.41 4.84
CA ALA A 76 -8.91 -13.66 4.63
C ALA A 76 -9.48 -14.43 5.83
N PHE A 77 -10.68 -14.05 6.27
CA PHE A 77 -11.35 -14.65 7.41
C PHE A 77 -12.74 -15.15 7.00
N ARG A 78 -13.15 -16.32 7.49
CA ARG A 78 -14.52 -16.83 7.30
C ARG A 78 -15.53 -15.94 8.00
N ILE A 79 -16.68 -15.72 7.38
CA ILE A 79 -17.78 -14.94 7.97
C ILE A 79 -18.35 -15.63 9.22
N SER A 80 -18.37 -16.97 9.25
CA SER A 80 -19.01 -17.76 10.32
C SER A 80 -18.33 -17.68 11.68
N ASP A 81 -16.99 -17.69 11.70
CA ASP A 81 -16.17 -17.86 12.91
C ASP A 81 -14.86 -17.05 12.86
N GLY A 82 -14.77 -16.14 11.89
CA GLY A 82 -13.64 -15.23 11.72
C GLY A 82 -13.77 -13.96 12.54
N VAL A 83 -12.77 -13.09 12.39
CA VAL A 83 -12.66 -11.83 13.12
C VAL A 83 -12.45 -10.67 12.15
N ILE A 84 -12.87 -9.48 12.57
CA ILE A 84 -12.46 -8.21 11.98
C ILE A 84 -11.49 -7.54 12.97
N SER A 85 -10.31 -7.16 12.50
CA SER A 85 -9.31 -6.45 13.29
C SER A 85 -9.02 -5.10 12.65
N PRO A 86 -9.33 -3.96 13.32
CA PRO A 86 -8.98 -2.63 12.80
C PRO A 86 -7.49 -2.48 12.47
N GLY A 87 -6.61 -3.13 13.23
CA GLY A 87 -5.17 -3.15 12.96
C GLY A 87 -4.79 -3.84 11.64
N GLY A 88 -5.65 -4.73 11.13
CA GLY A 88 -5.49 -5.36 9.80
C GLY A 88 -6.06 -4.55 8.64
N ILE A 89 -6.71 -3.41 8.92
CA ILE A 89 -7.21 -2.47 7.91
C ILE A 89 -6.29 -1.25 7.85
N GLY A 90 -5.87 -0.75 9.02
CA GLY A 90 -5.04 0.44 9.15
C GLY A 90 -5.81 1.62 9.75
N TYR A 91 -5.07 2.60 10.27
CA TYR A 91 -5.65 3.81 10.85
C TYR A 91 -6.32 4.71 9.80
N ASP A 92 -5.68 4.84 8.63
CA ASP A 92 -6.19 5.64 7.50
C ASP A 92 -7.00 4.74 6.57
N ILE A 93 -8.25 4.48 6.97
CA ILE A 93 -9.16 3.60 6.25
C ILE A 93 -9.44 4.21 4.87
N ASN A 94 -9.25 3.40 3.82
CA ASN A 94 -9.38 3.84 2.42
C ASN A 94 -8.37 4.95 2.06
N CYS A 95 -7.11 4.81 2.47
CA CYS A 95 -6.04 5.72 2.08
C CYS A 95 -5.94 5.79 0.53
N LEU A 96 -6.02 7.00 -0.01
CA LEU A 96 -5.94 7.28 -1.44
C LEU A 96 -4.78 8.23 -1.73
N SER A 97 -4.22 8.12 -2.93
CA SER A 97 -3.20 9.06 -3.39
C SER A 97 -3.81 10.43 -3.70
N GLY A 98 -3.00 11.49 -3.68
CA GLY A 98 -3.46 12.82 -4.09
C GLY A 98 -3.93 12.89 -5.56
N ASP A 99 -3.52 11.94 -6.40
CA ASP A 99 -3.94 11.84 -7.80
C ASP A 99 -5.25 11.07 -8.00
N SER A 100 -5.78 10.44 -6.96
CA SER A 100 -7.07 9.75 -7.02
C SER A 100 -8.19 10.75 -7.35
N GLU A 101 -9.04 10.39 -8.30
CA GLU A 101 -10.16 11.22 -8.77
C GLU A 101 -11.38 11.07 -7.88
N ILE A 102 -12.03 12.19 -7.57
CA ILE A 102 -13.30 12.26 -6.86
C ILE A 102 -14.38 12.79 -7.80
N LEU A 103 -15.51 12.09 -7.87
CA LEU A 103 -16.68 12.50 -8.64
C LEU A 103 -17.44 13.59 -7.90
N THR A 104 -17.64 14.73 -8.55
CA THR A 104 -18.46 15.84 -8.03
C THR A 104 -19.94 15.63 -8.30
N GLU A 105 -20.80 16.38 -7.62
CA GLU A 105 -22.25 16.30 -7.80
C GLU A 105 -22.71 16.59 -9.24
N PHE A 106 -21.93 17.37 -10.01
CA PHE A 106 -22.23 17.70 -11.40
C PHE A 106 -21.61 16.73 -12.41
N GLY A 107 -20.99 15.63 -11.93
CA GLY A 107 -20.51 14.54 -12.77
C GLY A 107 -19.09 14.71 -13.34
N TYR A 108 -18.42 15.84 -13.10
CA TYR A 108 -16.99 15.99 -13.42
C TYR A 108 -16.11 15.47 -12.29
N ARG A 109 -14.85 15.16 -12.62
CA ARG A 109 -13.87 14.62 -11.67
C ARG A 109 -12.82 15.66 -11.29
N ILE A 110 -12.42 15.69 -10.03
CA ILE A 110 -11.28 16.48 -9.52
C ILE A 110 -10.35 15.54 -8.75
N LYS A 111 -9.03 15.71 -8.88
CA LYS A 111 -8.06 14.97 -8.08
C LYS A 111 -8.07 15.45 -6.63
N ILE A 112 -7.92 14.54 -5.65
CA ILE A 112 -7.89 14.89 -4.21
C ILE A 112 -6.95 16.08 -3.92
N LYS A 113 -5.76 16.11 -4.53
CA LYS A 113 -4.76 17.17 -4.31
C LYS A 113 -5.22 18.57 -4.73
N ASP A 114 -6.17 18.66 -5.67
CA ASP A 114 -6.64 19.93 -6.25
C ASP A 114 -7.81 20.55 -5.44
N PHE A 115 -8.33 19.85 -4.43
CA PHE A 115 -9.38 20.34 -3.53
C PHE A 115 -8.92 21.40 -2.51
N ASP A 116 -7.61 21.61 -2.32
CA ASP A 116 -7.00 22.45 -1.26
C ASP A 116 -7.67 23.82 -1.07
N LYS A 117 -8.06 24.47 -2.18
CA LYS A 117 -8.67 25.82 -2.16
C LYS A 117 -10.19 25.82 -2.40
N ILE A 118 -10.77 24.69 -2.77
CA ILE A 118 -12.15 24.61 -3.26
C ILE A 118 -13.04 23.66 -2.46
N TRP A 119 -12.48 22.83 -1.57
CA TRP A 119 -13.23 21.77 -0.87
C TRP A 119 -14.47 22.26 -0.10
N GLN A 120 -14.47 23.48 0.41
CA GLN A 120 -15.62 24.06 1.12
C GLN A 120 -16.77 24.49 0.20
N LYS A 121 -16.51 24.59 -1.11
CA LYS A 121 -17.46 25.05 -2.12
C LYS A 121 -17.94 23.94 -3.03
N GLU A 122 -17.26 22.80 -3.01
CA GLU A 122 -17.56 21.63 -3.83
C GLU A 122 -18.37 20.62 -3.03
N LYS A 123 -19.30 19.95 -3.73
CA LYS A 123 -19.96 18.74 -3.24
C LYS A 123 -19.53 17.54 -4.05
N ILE A 124 -19.48 16.40 -3.39
CA ILE A 124 -19.04 15.13 -3.98
C ILE A 124 -20.17 14.13 -3.99
N VAL A 125 -20.07 13.15 -4.88
CA VAL A 125 -20.97 11.99 -4.89
C VAL A 125 -20.51 11.01 -3.83
N SER A 126 -21.43 10.63 -2.95
CA SER A 126 -21.32 9.51 -2.03
C SER A 126 -22.41 8.47 -2.34
N PHE A 127 -22.33 7.30 -1.72
CA PHE A 127 -23.35 6.27 -1.82
C PHE A 127 -24.07 6.11 -0.47
N ASP A 128 -25.40 6.22 -0.48
CA ASP A 128 -26.26 5.94 0.65
C ASP A 128 -26.66 4.46 0.60
N PHE A 129 -26.03 3.64 1.46
CA PHE A 129 -26.25 2.19 1.48
C PHE A 129 -27.63 1.78 2.01
N GLU A 130 -28.33 2.64 2.74
CA GLU A 130 -29.68 2.32 3.23
C GLU A 130 -30.72 2.50 2.12
N LYS A 131 -30.50 3.48 1.26
CA LYS A 131 -31.39 3.80 0.13
C LYS A 131 -30.97 3.18 -1.20
N ASP A 132 -29.76 2.61 -1.25
CA ASP A 132 -29.16 2.04 -2.45
C ASP A 132 -29.05 3.07 -3.61
N GLU A 133 -28.67 4.31 -3.29
CA GLU A 133 -28.60 5.41 -4.26
C GLU A 133 -27.37 6.30 -4.09
N LYS A 134 -27.02 7.02 -5.15
CA LYS A 134 -25.99 8.07 -5.12
C LYS A 134 -26.57 9.35 -4.55
N VAL A 135 -25.84 9.98 -3.63
CA VAL A 135 -26.23 11.23 -2.98
C VAL A 135 -25.14 12.29 -3.14
N SER A 136 -25.54 13.56 -3.25
CA SER A 136 -24.62 14.70 -3.14
C SER A 136 -24.36 15.01 -1.66
N THR A 137 -23.09 15.19 -1.29
CA THR A 137 -22.68 15.48 0.09
C THR A 137 -21.60 16.56 0.15
N ASP A 138 -21.62 17.34 1.22
CA ASP A 138 -20.58 18.32 1.51
C ASP A 138 -19.29 17.65 2.01
N ILE A 139 -18.15 18.26 1.71
CA ILE A 139 -16.86 17.85 2.28
C ILE A 139 -16.73 18.50 3.67
N ILE A 140 -16.74 17.70 4.73
CA ILE A 140 -16.71 18.20 6.11
C ILE A 140 -15.30 18.68 6.50
N ARG A 141 -14.25 18.03 5.99
CA ARG A 141 -12.87 18.35 6.32
C ARG A 141 -11.92 17.93 5.20
N PHE A 142 -10.95 18.80 4.92
CA PHE A 142 -9.81 18.50 4.06
C PHE A 142 -8.53 18.61 4.91
N ILE A 143 -7.72 17.55 4.93
CA ILE A 143 -6.46 17.51 5.69
C ILE A 143 -5.31 17.40 4.70
N LYS A 144 -4.39 18.36 4.75
CA LYS A 144 -3.16 18.35 3.97
C LYS A 144 -1.97 18.25 4.89
N PHE A 145 -1.17 17.21 4.70
CA PHE A 145 0.10 17.07 5.40
C PHE A 145 1.21 17.63 4.53
N LYS A 146 2.07 18.46 5.13
CA LYS A 146 3.38 18.74 4.51
C LYS A 146 4.27 17.53 4.80
N PRO A 147 4.94 16.97 3.78
CA PRO A 147 5.89 15.89 3.99
C PRO A 147 6.95 16.35 5.00
N LYS A 148 7.31 15.46 5.93
CA LYS A 148 8.32 15.74 6.96
C LYS A 148 9.74 15.75 6.36
N THR A 149 9.91 15.10 5.23
CA THR A 149 11.15 15.00 4.45
C THR A 149 11.00 15.72 3.11
N GLY A 150 12.10 15.89 2.38
CA GLY A 150 12.03 16.46 1.04
C GLY A 150 11.25 15.55 0.09
N VAL A 151 10.38 16.12 -0.74
CA VAL A 151 9.75 15.42 -1.87
C VAL A 151 10.39 15.91 -3.15
N TYR A 152 10.85 14.97 -3.97
CA TYR A 152 11.59 15.24 -5.20
C TYR A 152 10.79 14.71 -6.39
N LYS A 153 10.89 15.42 -7.51
CA LYS A 153 10.40 14.98 -8.81
C LYS A 153 11.59 14.52 -9.65
N ILE A 154 11.69 13.23 -9.91
CA ILE A 154 12.67 12.64 -10.81
C ILE A 154 12.07 12.68 -12.21
N THR A 155 12.85 13.13 -13.19
CA THR A 155 12.47 13.07 -14.61
C THR A 155 13.45 12.13 -15.29
N LEU A 156 12.94 11.03 -15.84
CA LEU A 156 13.75 10.05 -16.55
C LEU A 156 14.05 10.52 -17.96
N GLN A 157 15.05 9.92 -18.59
CA GLN A 157 15.36 10.17 -20.01
C GLN A 157 14.18 9.85 -20.94
N SER A 158 13.30 8.91 -20.54
CA SER A 158 12.06 8.59 -21.27
C SER A 158 11.00 9.69 -21.21
N GLY A 159 11.18 10.72 -20.38
CA GLY A 159 10.17 11.74 -20.08
C GLY A 159 9.20 11.36 -18.96
N GLN A 160 9.19 10.10 -18.51
CA GLN A 160 8.41 9.68 -17.35
C GLN A 160 8.88 10.42 -16.09
N THR A 161 7.93 10.75 -15.22
CA THR A 161 8.24 11.47 -13.97
C THR A 161 7.77 10.68 -12.77
N ILE A 162 8.63 10.60 -11.75
CA ILE A 162 8.35 9.90 -10.50
C ILE A 162 8.46 10.92 -9.36
N ILE A 163 7.43 10.99 -8.51
CA ILE A 163 7.42 11.85 -7.32
C ILE A 163 7.59 10.96 -6.10
N ALA A 164 8.63 11.20 -5.30
CA ALA A 164 8.93 10.39 -4.13
C ALA A 164 9.61 11.20 -3.02
N THR A 165 9.54 10.70 -1.79
CA THR A 165 10.25 11.27 -0.63
C THR A 165 11.75 10.95 -0.69
N ASP A 166 12.55 11.72 0.04
CA ASP A 166 14.02 11.63 0.01
C ASP A 166 14.60 10.30 0.53
N ASP A 167 13.83 9.62 1.36
CA ASP A 167 14.13 8.30 1.92
C ASP A 167 13.63 7.15 1.03
N HIS A 168 12.88 7.45 -0.04
CA HIS A 168 12.33 6.43 -0.91
C HIS A 168 13.46 5.76 -1.73
N PRO A 169 13.59 4.42 -1.68
CA PRO A 169 14.69 3.73 -2.35
C PRO A 169 14.36 3.46 -3.81
N PHE A 170 15.31 3.79 -4.70
CA PHE A 170 15.28 3.47 -6.12
C PHE A 170 16.26 2.33 -6.42
N TYR A 171 15.86 1.41 -7.30
CA TYR A 171 16.78 0.38 -7.78
C TYR A 171 17.77 1.03 -8.75
N THR A 172 19.07 0.86 -8.51
CA THR A 172 20.16 1.35 -9.36
C THR A 172 21.09 0.20 -9.74
N LYS A 173 22.10 0.46 -10.57
CA LYS A 173 23.16 -0.52 -10.89
C LYS A 173 23.87 -1.08 -9.65
N ASP A 174 23.96 -0.29 -8.58
CA ASP A 174 24.62 -0.67 -7.33
C ASP A 174 23.63 -1.18 -6.26
N GLY A 175 22.38 -1.46 -6.66
CA GLY A 175 21.30 -1.91 -5.77
C GLY A 175 20.35 -0.78 -5.35
N MET A 176 19.59 -1.01 -4.27
CA MET A 176 18.61 -0.03 -3.77
C MET A 176 19.33 1.15 -3.11
N LYS A 177 19.06 2.37 -3.60
CA LYS A 177 19.67 3.61 -3.12
C LYS A 177 18.58 4.64 -2.84
N GLU A 178 18.59 5.24 -1.64
CA GLU A 178 17.63 6.29 -1.30
C GLU A 178 17.79 7.51 -2.21
N LEU A 179 16.66 8.13 -2.53
CA LEU A 179 16.58 9.28 -3.43
C LEU A 179 17.50 10.44 -3.02
N ARG A 180 17.66 10.69 -1.71
CA ARG A 180 18.55 11.74 -1.19
C ARG A 180 20.01 11.58 -1.62
N TYR A 181 20.42 10.38 -2.02
CA TYR A 181 21.79 10.08 -2.44
C TYR A 181 21.93 10.01 -3.98
N LEU A 182 20.81 10.05 -4.73
CA LEU A 182 20.84 10.04 -6.18
C LEU A 182 21.29 11.40 -6.73
N LYS A 183 22.00 11.36 -7.86
CA LYS A 183 22.45 12.54 -8.60
C LYS A 183 21.90 12.52 -10.02
N VAL A 184 21.84 13.69 -10.66
CA VAL A 184 21.52 13.77 -12.09
C VAL A 184 22.55 12.97 -12.87
N GLY A 185 22.08 12.03 -13.70
CA GLY A 185 22.91 11.09 -14.45
C GLY A 185 23.00 9.70 -13.82
N ASP A 186 22.56 9.51 -12.57
CA ASP A 186 22.43 8.17 -11.98
C ASP A 186 21.34 7.38 -12.74
N GLU A 187 21.63 6.11 -13.04
CA GLU A 187 20.68 5.21 -13.69
C GLU A 187 19.78 4.54 -12.66
N VAL A 188 18.47 4.62 -12.89
CA VAL A 188 17.43 3.99 -12.06
C VAL A 188 16.64 2.96 -12.86
N GLY A 189 16.37 1.82 -12.25
CA GLY A 189 15.49 0.78 -12.79
C GLY A 189 14.04 1.23 -12.69
N VAL A 190 13.33 1.18 -13.82
CA VAL A 190 11.91 1.51 -13.90
C VAL A 190 11.17 0.46 -14.71
N TYR A 191 9.89 0.28 -14.41
CA TYR A 191 9.02 -0.58 -15.20
C TYR A 191 8.49 0.23 -16.40
N PRO A 192 8.82 -0.14 -17.64
CA PRO A 192 8.60 0.71 -18.81
C PRO A 192 7.17 0.75 -19.33
N PHE A 193 6.25 -0.06 -18.78
CA PHE A 193 4.89 -0.22 -19.30
C PHE A 193 3.85 0.09 -18.23
N GLU A 194 3.03 1.13 -18.44
CA GLU A 194 1.96 1.52 -17.51
C GLU A 194 0.58 0.94 -17.90
N GLY A 195 0.53 0.12 -18.96
CA GLY A 195 -0.72 -0.34 -19.57
C GLY A 195 -1.04 0.42 -20.86
N VAL A 196 -2.20 0.11 -21.43
CA VAL A 196 -2.84 0.92 -22.49
C VAL A 196 -4.06 1.59 -21.88
N GLU A 197 -4.39 2.81 -22.30
CA GLU A 197 -5.65 3.42 -21.92
C GLU A 197 -6.81 2.55 -22.42
N TYR A 198 -7.83 2.38 -21.58
CA TYR A 198 -9.02 1.65 -21.97
C TYR A 198 -9.86 2.52 -22.92
N GLU A 199 -10.02 2.05 -24.15
CA GLU A 199 -11.01 2.57 -25.09
C GLU A 199 -12.19 1.58 -25.12
N GLU A 200 -13.43 2.07 -24.96
CA GLU A 200 -14.60 1.22 -25.14
C GLU A 200 -14.66 0.71 -26.59
N PRO A 201 -14.92 -0.59 -26.83
CA PRO A 201 -14.99 -1.17 -28.16
C PRO A 201 -16.19 -0.71 -28.98
#